data_AF-R7LMY8-F1
#
_entry.id   AF-R7LMY8-F1
#
_cell.length_a   1.000
_cell.length_b   1.000
_cell.length_c   1.000
_cell.angle_alpha   90.00
_cell.angle_beta   90.00
_cell.angle_gamma   90.00
#
_symmetry.space_group_name_H-M   'P 1'
#
loop_
_entity.id
_entity.type
_entity.pdbx_description
1 polymer ?
#
loop_
_entity_poly.entity_id
_entity_poly.type
_entity_poly.pdbx_seq_one_letter_code
_entity_poly.pdbx_strand_id
1 'polypeptide(L)'
;MECNNKFKASLKINVPNIKNVQFNNMNETNLLLLKLGLFPLPNGVQASLSDDHKYLNIKLAETEKEKHIQYQFPLESPDLSALEQRKDYQELLDRYDVYINDYIHEKLKNAILESKHLQEKFPGLVFNIKIRVKSRESYLKKLNKNILEGKSPYINDIIGERIIISKYNISDDIKVCENEQLLTNMCYEVAKALYDFRGNTNFKMAKNVEPCNASTDKCYISKDYIEHKKDNGYQSLHISITHKNNPDFCSETQIRTFEMENISKKSNKVAHTKYKSRPVNDLAAKKVPLYFEITSFKDEFGDPITINLDFESRFYHFYNSDRDSSAPSQTPPITYKKFRKEQYELENLLNIRFKDIRQGLKHLESKNKDLKYKEKEEEQEVL
;
A
#
# COMPACT_ATOMS: atom_id res chain seq x y z
N MET A 1 3.06 25.44 -40.80
CA MET A 1 3.79 24.21 -40.43
C MET A 1 2.95 23.48 -39.40
N GLU A 2 2.02 22.65 -39.86
CA GLU A 2 1.16 21.87 -38.97
C GLU A 2 1.92 20.65 -38.48
N CYS A 3 2.14 20.59 -37.16
CA CYS A 3 2.78 19.47 -36.51
C CYS A 3 1.79 18.28 -36.51
N ASN A 4 1.99 17.39 -37.48
CA ASN A 4 1.16 16.23 -37.73
C ASN A 4 1.15 15.31 -36.49
N ASN A 5 0.02 15.26 -35.79
CA ASN A 5 -0.13 14.71 -34.44
C ASN A 5 -0.19 13.17 -34.49
N LYS A 6 0.97 12.52 -34.68
CA LYS A 6 1.13 11.05 -34.79
C LYS A 6 0.53 10.26 -33.62
N PHE A 7 0.30 10.90 -32.46
CA PHE A 7 -0.28 10.28 -31.27
C PHE A 7 -1.77 9.93 -31.42
N LYS A 8 -2.56 10.73 -32.15
CA LYS A 8 -3.98 10.40 -32.42
C LYS A 8 -4.13 9.26 -33.42
N ALA A 9 -3.17 9.08 -34.33
CA ALA A 9 -3.17 7.98 -35.29
C ALA A 9 -2.87 6.62 -34.65
N SER A 10 -1.99 6.57 -33.64
CA SER A 10 -1.70 5.36 -32.86
C SER A 10 -2.82 4.93 -31.89
N LEU A 11 -3.81 5.80 -31.65
CA LEU A 11 -5.02 5.51 -30.86
C LEU A 11 -6.21 5.07 -31.72
N LYS A 12 -6.06 5.00 -33.04
CA LYS A 12 -7.04 4.28 -33.87
C LYS A 12 -6.91 2.81 -33.51
N ILE A 13 -7.80 2.36 -32.62
CA ILE A 13 -8.12 0.96 -32.43
C ILE A 13 -8.41 0.44 -33.83
N ASN A 14 -7.48 -0.33 -34.38
CA ASN A 14 -7.75 -1.16 -35.55
C ASN A 14 -8.74 -2.19 -35.05
N VAL A 15 -10.03 -1.87 -35.12
CA VAL A 15 -11.07 -2.89 -35.06
C VAL A 15 -10.78 -3.73 -36.30
N PRO A 16 -10.31 -4.99 -36.17
CA PRO A 16 -10.12 -5.81 -37.34
C PRO A 16 -11.46 -5.85 -38.06
N ASN A 17 -11.45 -5.87 -39.39
CA ASN A 17 -12.67 -6.03 -40.18
C ASN A 17 -13.14 -7.48 -40.00
N ILE A 18 -13.69 -7.80 -38.83
CA ILE A 18 -14.14 -9.13 -38.46
C ILE A 18 -15.50 -9.35 -39.11
N LYS A 19 -15.50 -9.64 -40.41
CA LYS A 19 -16.71 -9.94 -41.16
C LYS A 19 -17.39 -11.27 -40.77
N ASN A 20 -16.82 -12.05 -39.84
CA ASN A 20 -17.27 -13.42 -39.54
C ASN A 20 -17.35 -13.81 -38.05
N VAL A 21 -17.43 -12.86 -37.10
CA VAL A 21 -17.72 -13.22 -35.71
C VAL A 21 -19.20 -13.01 -35.44
N GLN A 22 -19.92 -14.11 -35.19
CA GLN A 22 -21.27 -14.06 -34.66
C GLN A 22 -21.22 -13.44 -33.26
N PHE A 23 -21.54 -12.14 -33.17
CA PHE A 23 -21.56 -11.37 -31.93
C PHE A 23 -22.50 -11.95 -30.86
N ASN A 24 -23.49 -12.75 -31.26
CA ASN A 24 -24.58 -13.22 -30.40
C ASN A 24 -24.15 -14.27 -29.35
N ASN A 25 -22.94 -14.85 -29.42
CA ASN A 25 -22.48 -15.91 -28.51
C ASN A 25 -21.17 -15.59 -27.77
N MET A 26 -20.68 -14.35 -27.80
CA MET A 26 -19.46 -13.98 -27.08
C MET A 26 -19.74 -13.72 -25.60
N ASN A 27 -18.96 -14.36 -24.72
CA ASN A 27 -18.96 -14.01 -23.31
C ASN A 27 -18.42 -12.58 -23.08
N GLU A 28 -18.73 -12.01 -21.92
CA GLU A 28 -18.37 -10.62 -21.59
C GLU A 28 -16.87 -10.33 -21.65
N THR A 29 -16.05 -11.33 -21.29
CA THR A 29 -14.58 -11.22 -21.37
C THR A 29 -14.15 -11.02 -22.83
N ASN A 30 -14.65 -11.84 -23.76
CA ASN A 30 -14.31 -11.74 -25.19
C ASN A 30 -14.80 -10.42 -25.79
N LEU A 31 -15.98 -9.94 -25.40
CA LEU A 31 -16.49 -8.64 -25.82
C LEU A 31 -15.59 -7.49 -25.35
N LEU A 32 -15.11 -7.52 -24.11
CA LEU A 32 -14.18 -6.52 -23.60
C LEU A 32 -12.82 -6.58 -24.33
N LEU A 33 -12.27 -7.78 -24.49
CA LEU A 33 -11.01 -7.98 -25.22
C LEU A 33 -11.11 -7.49 -26.66
N LEU A 34 -12.25 -7.73 -27.33
CA LEU A 34 -12.51 -7.22 -28.68
C LEU A 34 -12.51 -5.69 -28.71
N LYS A 35 -13.17 -5.04 -27.74
CA LYS A 35 -13.17 -3.58 -27.59
C LYS A 35 -11.77 -3.01 -27.35
N LEU A 36 -10.90 -3.79 -26.71
CA LEU A 36 -9.50 -3.44 -26.46
C LEU A 36 -8.56 -3.80 -27.62
N GLY A 37 -9.06 -4.45 -28.69
CA GLY A 37 -8.23 -4.93 -29.80
C GLY A 37 -7.33 -6.11 -29.44
N LEU A 38 -7.67 -6.87 -28.40
CA LEU A 38 -6.93 -8.02 -27.88
C LEU A 38 -7.53 -9.37 -28.30
N PHE A 39 -8.64 -9.37 -29.04
CA PHE A 39 -9.33 -10.58 -29.48
C PHE A 39 -9.09 -10.86 -30.97
N PRO A 40 -8.83 -12.12 -31.38
CA PRO A 40 -8.66 -13.30 -30.54
C PRO A 40 -7.35 -13.26 -29.74
N LEU A 41 -7.34 -13.90 -28.57
CA LEU A 41 -6.11 -14.00 -27.78
C LEU A 41 -5.09 -14.89 -28.50
N PRO A 42 -3.79 -14.53 -28.48
CA PRO A 42 -2.74 -15.39 -28.99
C PRO A 42 -2.60 -16.67 -28.16
N ASN A 43 -2.07 -17.72 -28.78
CA ASN A 43 -1.74 -18.97 -28.07
C ASN A 43 -0.81 -18.69 -26.88
N GLY A 44 -1.09 -19.31 -25.74
CA GLY A 44 -0.31 -19.12 -24.52
C GLY A 44 -0.74 -17.94 -23.65
N VAL A 45 -1.83 -17.23 -23.99
CA VAL A 45 -2.41 -16.17 -23.14
C VAL A 45 -3.82 -16.55 -22.70
N GLN A 46 -4.11 -16.31 -21.42
CA GLN A 46 -5.43 -16.44 -20.84
C GLN A 46 -5.89 -15.09 -20.29
N ALA A 47 -7.17 -14.78 -20.47
CA ALA A 47 -7.79 -13.63 -19.84
C ALA A 47 -9.20 -13.96 -19.33
N SER A 48 -9.59 -13.29 -18.25
CA SER A 48 -10.90 -13.47 -17.61
C SER A 48 -11.31 -12.23 -16.83
N LEU A 49 -12.62 -12.03 -16.68
CA LEU A 49 -13.16 -11.06 -15.72
C LEU A 49 -13.27 -11.71 -14.32
N SER A 50 -13.03 -10.94 -13.26
CA SER A 50 -13.21 -11.39 -11.87
C SER A 50 -13.77 -10.30 -10.96
N ASP A 51 -14.12 -10.71 -9.73
CA ASP A 51 -14.64 -9.86 -8.65
C ASP A 51 -15.84 -9.03 -9.10
N ASP A 52 -16.88 -9.69 -9.60
CA ASP A 52 -18.09 -9.05 -10.16
C ASP A 52 -17.75 -8.00 -11.23
N HIS A 53 -16.86 -8.38 -12.16
CA HIS A 53 -16.41 -7.54 -13.27
C HIS A 53 -15.63 -6.28 -12.84
N LYS A 54 -14.93 -6.32 -11.71
CA LYS A 54 -14.03 -5.22 -11.29
C LYS A 54 -12.67 -5.26 -11.99
N TYR A 55 -12.21 -6.44 -12.41
CA TYR A 55 -10.89 -6.60 -13.00
C TYR A 55 -10.94 -7.41 -14.30
N LEU A 56 -10.16 -6.95 -15.28
CA LEU A 56 -9.65 -7.79 -16.36
C LEU A 56 -8.35 -8.44 -15.90
N ASN A 57 -8.34 -9.77 -15.82
CA ASN A 57 -7.16 -10.56 -15.52
C ASN A 57 -6.51 -11.02 -16.81
N ILE A 58 -5.18 -10.93 -16.89
CA ILE A 58 -4.37 -11.45 -17.99
C ILE A 58 -3.22 -12.26 -17.38
N LYS A 59 -2.98 -13.46 -17.90
CA LYS A 59 -1.85 -14.31 -17.50
C LYS A 59 -1.37 -15.19 -18.65
N LEU A 60 -0.16 -15.72 -18.52
CA LEU A 60 0.32 -16.78 -19.39
C LEU A 60 -0.47 -18.06 -19.10
N ALA A 61 -0.71 -18.89 -20.12
CA ALA A 61 -1.40 -20.16 -19.97
C ALA A 61 -0.61 -21.09 -19.04
N GLU A 62 -1.28 -21.64 -18.03
CA GLU A 62 -0.65 -22.52 -17.05
C GLU A 62 -0.32 -23.89 -17.64
N THR A 63 0.80 -24.45 -17.19
CA THR A 63 1.09 -25.89 -17.33
C THR A 63 1.08 -26.53 -15.95
N GLU A 64 0.97 -27.86 -15.86
CA GLU A 64 1.02 -28.57 -14.57
C GLU A 64 2.27 -28.22 -13.72
N LYS A 65 3.35 -27.75 -14.37
CA LYS A 65 4.64 -27.48 -13.74
C LYS A 65 4.89 -26.00 -13.45
N GLU A 66 4.17 -25.07 -14.09
CA GLU A 66 4.47 -23.64 -13.98
C GLU A 66 3.21 -22.80 -13.75
N LYS A 67 3.18 -22.14 -12.59
CA LYS A 67 2.14 -21.15 -12.25
C LYS A 67 2.63 -19.74 -12.54
N HIS A 68 1.84 -19.00 -13.30
CA HIS A 68 2.14 -17.65 -13.74
C HIS A 68 1.44 -16.58 -12.89
N ILE A 69 1.95 -15.36 -12.96
CA ILE A 69 1.38 -14.20 -12.29
C ILE A 69 0.09 -13.80 -13.00
N GLN A 70 -0.97 -13.62 -12.22
CA GLN A 70 -2.20 -13.02 -12.70
C GLN A 70 -2.08 -11.50 -12.64
N TYR A 71 -2.03 -10.85 -13.81
CA TYR A 71 -2.05 -9.39 -13.91
C TYR A 71 -3.49 -8.89 -13.91
N GLN A 72 -3.81 -8.00 -12.98
CA GLN A 72 -5.17 -7.52 -12.72
C GLN A 72 -5.28 -6.05 -13.09
N PHE A 73 -6.01 -5.77 -14.15
CA PHE A 73 -6.33 -4.43 -14.63
C PHE A 73 -7.70 -4.03 -14.12
N PRO A 74 -7.81 -3.04 -13.20
CA PRO A 74 -9.10 -2.51 -12.80
C PRO A 74 -9.84 -1.97 -14.02
N LEU A 75 -11.13 -2.32 -14.17
CA LEU A 75 -11.96 -1.77 -15.24
C LEU A 75 -12.30 -0.30 -14.98
N GLU A 76 -12.37 0.09 -13.71
CA GLU A 76 -12.56 1.48 -13.27
C GLU A 76 -11.24 2.05 -12.76
N SER A 77 -10.88 3.22 -13.27
CA SER A 77 -9.74 3.97 -12.75
C SER A 77 -10.07 4.54 -11.37
N PRO A 78 -9.10 4.61 -10.44
CA PRO A 78 -9.30 5.39 -9.22
C PRO A 78 -9.64 6.83 -9.59
N ASP A 79 -10.83 7.27 -9.20
CA ASP A 79 -11.24 8.67 -9.37
C ASP A 79 -10.46 9.53 -8.38
N LEU A 80 -9.64 10.46 -8.90
CA LEU A 80 -8.89 11.44 -8.15
C LEU A 80 -9.39 12.87 -8.39
N SER A 81 -10.54 13.04 -9.04
CA SER A 81 -11.08 14.34 -9.45
C SER A 81 -11.21 15.33 -8.28
N ALA A 82 -11.69 14.87 -7.13
CA ALA A 82 -11.85 15.70 -5.95
C ALA A 82 -10.51 16.26 -5.44
N LEU A 83 -9.40 15.52 -5.64
CA LEU A 83 -8.06 16.01 -5.37
C LEU A 83 -7.53 16.92 -6.49
N GLU A 84 -7.69 16.53 -7.75
CA GLU A 84 -7.17 17.25 -8.91
C GLU A 84 -7.80 18.65 -9.09
N GLN A 85 -9.03 18.84 -8.62
CA GLN A 85 -9.76 20.12 -8.70
C GLN A 85 -9.42 21.11 -7.57
N ARG A 86 -8.58 20.71 -6.60
CA ARG A 86 -8.23 21.59 -5.48
C ARG A 86 -7.23 22.67 -5.88
N LYS A 87 -7.38 23.85 -5.26
CA LYS A 87 -6.46 24.98 -5.44
C LYS A 87 -5.04 24.69 -4.90
N ASP A 88 -4.94 23.89 -3.84
CA ASP A 88 -3.70 23.48 -3.18
C ASP A 88 -3.16 22.12 -3.68
N TYR A 89 -3.63 21.64 -4.84
CA TYR A 89 -3.23 20.32 -5.37
C TYR A 89 -1.71 20.17 -5.48
N GLN A 90 -1.01 21.15 -6.08
CA GLN A 90 0.44 21.10 -6.25
C GLN A 90 1.17 21.15 -4.90
N GLU A 91 0.70 21.95 -3.94
CA GLU A 91 1.27 22.00 -2.59
C GLU A 91 1.19 20.63 -1.89
N LEU A 92 0.07 19.92 -2.03
CA LEU A 92 -0.08 18.57 -1.50
C LEU A 92 0.88 17.56 -2.19
N LEU A 93 1.17 17.74 -3.48
CA LEU A 93 2.17 16.92 -4.16
C LEU A 93 3.59 17.22 -3.65
N ASP A 94 3.95 18.49 -3.57
CA ASP A 94 5.27 18.95 -3.15
C ASP A 94 5.55 18.56 -1.69
N ARG A 95 4.52 18.62 -0.85
CA ARG A 95 4.56 18.13 0.53
C ARG A 95 5.02 16.68 0.62
N TYR A 96 4.51 15.80 -0.23
CA TYR A 96 4.96 14.41 -0.25
C TYR A 96 6.45 14.30 -0.61
N ASP A 97 6.91 15.12 -1.55
CA ASP A 97 8.29 15.12 -2.01
C ASP A 97 9.25 15.63 -0.91
N VAL A 98 8.85 16.62 -0.10
CA VAL A 98 9.60 17.06 1.10
C VAL A 98 9.71 15.93 2.13
N TYR A 99 8.63 15.16 2.35
CA TYR A 99 8.65 14.05 3.30
C TYR A 99 9.67 12.97 2.93
N ILE A 100 9.77 12.63 1.64
CA ILE A 100 10.65 11.55 1.18
C ILE A 100 12.11 11.99 1.01
N ASN A 101 12.36 13.27 0.75
CA ASN A 101 13.70 13.79 0.50
C ASN A 101 14.35 14.36 1.75
N ASP A 102 13.58 14.97 2.65
CA ASP A 102 14.13 15.72 3.78
C ASP A 102 13.73 15.10 5.13
N TYR A 103 12.43 15.02 5.41
CA TYR A 103 11.93 14.63 6.74
C TYR A 103 12.28 13.18 7.11
N ILE A 104 12.43 12.30 6.13
CA ILE A 104 12.83 10.91 6.39
C ILE A 104 14.19 10.82 7.11
N HIS A 105 15.15 11.68 6.76
CA HIS A 105 16.48 11.65 7.36
C HIS A 105 16.44 12.02 8.84
N GLU A 106 15.66 13.03 9.20
CA GLU A 106 15.46 13.38 10.61
C GLU A 106 14.68 12.29 11.36
N LYS A 107 13.66 11.68 10.76
CA LYS A 107 12.94 10.58 11.41
C LYS A 107 13.84 9.36 11.64
N LEU A 108 14.74 9.03 10.71
CA LEU A 108 15.71 7.95 10.88
C LEU A 108 16.68 8.24 12.04
N LYS A 109 17.23 9.47 12.12
CA LYS A 109 18.07 9.89 13.26
C LYS A 109 17.32 9.75 14.59
N ASN A 110 16.06 10.20 14.63
CA ASN A 110 15.25 10.08 15.83
C ASN A 110 14.96 8.62 16.20
N ALA A 111 14.70 7.75 15.21
CA ALA A 111 14.45 6.33 15.45
C ALA A 111 15.68 5.59 16.02
N ILE A 112 16.89 5.98 15.62
CA ILE A 112 18.15 5.48 16.20
C ILE A 112 18.23 5.87 17.69
N LEU A 113 17.95 7.14 18.01
CA LEU A 113 17.95 7.63 19.39
C LEU A 113 16.87 6.95 20.25
N GLU A 114 15.66 6.77 19.69
CA GLU A 114 14.58 6.03 20.33
C GLU A 114 14.98 4.58 20.59
N SER A 115 15.62 3.92 19.62
CA SER A 115 16.11 2.55 19.78
C SER A 115 17.14 2.43 20.91
N LYS A 116 18.12 3.35 20.99
CA LYS A 116 19.10 3.39 22.08
C LYS A 116 18.43 3.58 23.43
N HIS A 117 17.56 4.58 23.53
CA HIS A 117 16.85 4.88 24.77
C HIS A 117 16.04 3.67 25.27
N LEU A 118 15.31 3.01 24.38
CA LEU A 118 14.51 1.83 24.73
C LEU A 118 15.40 0.65 25.16
N GLN A 119 16.53 0.44 24.49
CA GLN A 119 17.47 -0.63 24.86
C GLN A 119 18.15 -0.39 26.20
N GLU A 120 18.49 0.87 26.52
CA GLU A 120 19.05 1.26 27.83
C GLU A 120 18.02 1.14 28.95
N LYS A 121 16.79 1.60 28.70
CA LYS A 121 15.70 1.57 29.69
C LYS A 121 15.17 0.16 29.94
N PHE A 122 15.19 -0.69 28.91
CA PHE A 122 14.71 -2.07 28.98
C PHE A 122 15.77 -3.04 28.42
N PRO A 123 16.86 -3.34 29.16
CA PRO A 123 17.98 -4.15 28.66
C PRO A 123 17.59 -5.55 28.14
N GLY A 124 16.55 -6.16 28.72
CA GLY A 124 16.05 -7.47 28.30
C GLY A 124 15.03 -7.45 27.15
N LEU A 125 14.65 -6.28 26.64
CA LEU A 125 13.61 -6.14 25.61
C LEU A 125 14.17 -6.40 24.23
N VAL A 126 13.60 -7.37 23.52
CA VAL A 126 13.94 -7.66 22.13
C VAL A 126 12.84 -7.09 21.24
N PHE A 127 13.18 -6.03 20.51
CA PHE A 127 12.27 -5.36 19.60
C PHE A 127 12.96 -5.02 18.28
N ASN A 128 12.15 -4.71 17.28
CA ASN A 128 12.62 -4.19 16.01
C ASN A 128 11.84 -2.93 15.63
N ILE A 129 12.55 -1.90 15.14
CA ILE A 129 11.93 -0.69 14.61
C ILE A 129 11.97 -0.72 13.08
N LYS A 130 10.79 -0.60 12.47
CA LYS A 130 10.63 -0.45 11.02
C LYS A 130 10.04 0.92 10.70
N ILE A 131 10.74 1.70 9.88
CA ILE A 131 10.19 2.92 9.30
C ILE A 131 9.63 2.57 7.91
N ARG A 132 8.40 2.98 7.65
CA ARG A 132 7.72 2.83 6.36
C ARG A 132 7.34 4.21 5.84
N VAL A 133 7.71 4.50 4.60
CA VAL A 133 7.18 5.66 3.87
C VAL A 133 6.09 5.19 2.91
N LYS A 134 4.88 5.74 3.05
CA LYS A 134 3.74 5.43 2.18
C LYS A 134 4.12 5.70 0.72
N SER A 135 3.73 4.83 -0.22
CA SER A 135 3.95 5.07 -1.65
C SER A 135 3.11 6.25 -2.15
N ARG A 136 3.60 6.96 -3.18
CA ARG A 136 2.90 8.12 -3.78
C ARG A 136 1.47 7.76 -4.19
N GLU A 137 1.27 6.59 -4.81
CA GLU A 137 -0.09 6.14 -5.19
C GLU A 137 -1.02 5.97 -3.98
N SER A 138 -0.52 5.39 -2.89
CA SER A 138 -1.30 5.22 -1.65
C SER A 138 -1.56 6.55 -0.96
N TYR A 139 -0.64 7.52 -1.08
CA TYR A 139 -0.80 8.88 -0.59
C TYR A 139 -1.91 9.62 -1.34
N LEU A 140 -1.85 9.66 -2.68
CA LEU A 140 -2.86 10.33 -3.52
C LEU A 140 -4.26 9.74 -3.31
N LYS A 141 -4.38 8.42 -3.22
CA LYS A 141 -5.66 7.75 -2.91
C LYS A 141 -6.20 8.17 -1.54
N LYS A 142 -5.33 8.31 -0.54
CA LYS A 142 -5.75 8.72 0.82
C LYS A 142 -6.14 10.20 0.86
N LEU A 143 -5.42 11.07 0.16
CA LEU A 143 -5.78 12.48 -0.01
C LEU A 143 -7.20 12.60 -0.58
N ASN A 144 -7.43 12.01 -1.76
CA ASN A 144 -8.71 12.09 -2.44
C ASN A 144 -9.85 11.55 -1.57
N LYS A 145 -9.61 10.43 -0.89
CA LYS A 145 -10.57 9.86 0.06
C LYS A 145 -10.90 10.83 1.20
N ASN A 146 -9.89 11.43 1.84
CA ASN A 146 -10.13 12.38 2.92
C ASN A 146 -10.94 13.59 2.44
N ILE A 147 -10.63 14.11 1.25
CA ILE A 147 -11.34 15.25 0.65
C ILE A 147 -12.82 14.90 0.42
N LEU A 148 -13.10 13.73 -0.19
CA LEU A 148 -14.46 13.25 -0.41
C LEU A 148 -15.23 13.05 0.90
N GLU A 149 -14.55 12.65 1.97
CA GLU A 149 -15.14 12.47 3.30
C GLU A 149 -15.22 13.77 4.12
N GLY A 150 -14.85 14.92 3.56
CA GLY A 150 -14.83 16.21 4.27
C GLY A 150 -13.78 16.31 5.39
N LYS A 151 -12.79 15.41 5.40
CA LYS A 151 -11.69 15.38 6.36
C LYS A 151 -10.52 16.24 5.89
N SER A 152 -9.61 16.52 6.83
CA SER A 152 -8.36 17.19 6.49
C SER A 152 -7.58 16.43 5.40
N PRO A 153 -7.14 17.10 4.32
CA PRO A 153 -6.28 16.47 3.32
C PRO A 153 -4.88 16.20 3.88
N TYR A 154 -4.46 16.85 4.98
CA TYR A 154 -3.14 16.63 5.55
C TYR A 154 -3.00 15.22 6.13
N ILE A 155 -2.16 14.42 5.49
CA ILE A 155 -1.91 13.03 5.88
C ILE A 155 -0.76 12.98 6.89
N ASN A 156 -1.05 12.51 8.10
CA ASN A 156 -0.08 12.46 9.19
C ASN A 156 0.75 11.15 9.22
N ASP A 157 0.37 10.13 8.44
CA ASP A 157 1.02 8.82 8.35
C ASP A 157 1.74 8.61 7.01
N ILE A 158 2.32 9.67 6.44
CA ILE A 158 3.21 9.54 5.26
C ILE A 158 4.44 8.74 5.67
N ILE A 159 5.11 9.14 6.75
CA ILE A 159 6.12 8.34 7.44
C ILE A 159 5.42 7.68 8.64
N GLY A 160 5.55 6.36 8.74
CA GLY A 160 5.06 5.58 9.86
C GLY A 160 6.18 4.74 10.45
N GLU A 161 6.27 4.72 11.76
CA GLU A 161 7.18 3.89 12.53
C GLU A 161 6.43 2.71 13.13
N ARG A 162 7.05 1.53 13.12
CA ARG A 162 6.52 0.34 13.78
C ARG A 162 7.56 -0.19 14.74
N ILE A 163 7.18 -0.32 16.00
CA ILE A 163 7.98 -0.97 17.03
C ILE A 163 7.32 -2.30 17.34
N ILE A 164 8.02 -3.39 17.00
CA ILE A 164 7.52 -4.75 17.12
C ILE A 164 8.28 -5.42 18.26
N ILE A 165 7.59 -5.67 19.37
CA ILE A 165 8.15 -6.33 20.55
C ILE A 165 8.02 -7.84 20.37
N SER A 166 9.13 -8.56 20.46
CA SER A 166 9.17 -10.00 20.26
C SER A 166 9.36 -10.79 21.55
N LYS A 167 10.19 -10.30 22.47
CA LYS A 167 10.56 -10.98 23.71
C LYS A 167 10.93 -9.98 24.79
N TYR A 168 10.80 -10.38 26.06
CA TYR A 168 11.35 -9.64 27.20
C TYR A 168 11.98 -10.60 28.21
N ASN A 169 13.28 -10.45 28.43
CA ASN A 169 14.07 -11.28 29.35
C ASN A 169 14.21 -10.55 30.70
N ILE A 170 13.48 -11.01 31.72
CA ILE A 170 13.38 -10.33 33.02
C ILE A 170 14.58 -10.67 33.94
N SER A 171 15.19 -11.85 33.81
CA SER A 171 16.40 -12.26 34.52
C SER A 171 17.13 -13.39 33.78
N ASP A 172 18.43 -13.57 34.07
CA ASP A 172 19.30 -14.56 33.44
C ASP A 172 18.87 -16.03 33.67
N ASP A 173 18.05 -16.28 34.70
CA ASP A 173 17.63 -17.64 35.11
C ASP A 173 16.20 -18.03 34.70
N ILE A 174 15.46 -17.18 33.98
CA ILE A 174 14.07 -17.47 33.57
C ILE A 174 13.99 -17.75 32.06
N LYS A 175 13.42 -18.91 31.74
CA LYS A 175 13.00 -19.35 30.40
C LYS A 175 12.41 -18.20 29.59
N VAL A 176 12.89 -18.06 28.35
CA VAL A 176 12.36 -17.18 27.29
C VAL A 176 10.85 -16.94 27.46
N CYS A 177 10.46 -15.73 27.88
CA CYS A 177 9.06 -15.42 28.11
C CYS A 177 8.46 -14.78 26.84
N GLU A 178 7.76 -15.61 26.07
CA GLU A 178 6.90 -15.18 24.95
C GLU A 178 5.45 -14.95 25.41
N ASN A 179 5.24 -14.67 26.70
CA ASN A 179 3.90 -14.45 27.25
C ASN A 179 3.28 -13.19 26.65
N GLU A 180 2.29 -13.35 25.78
CA GLU A 180 1.65 -12.26 25.07
C GLU A 180 1.04 -11.20 26.00
N GLN A 181 0.57 -11.57 27.19
CA GLN A 181 0.06 -10.60 28.17
C GLN A 181 1.19 -9.70 28.68
N LEU A 182 2.36 -10.26 28.97
CA LEU A 182 3.54 -9.50 29.37
C LEU A 182 4.01 -8.59 28.23
N LEU A 183 4.10 -9.11 27.00
CA LEU A 183 4.54 -8.33 25.84
C LEU A 183 3.54 -7.21 25.49
N THR A 184 2.25 -7.46 25.70
CA THR A 184 1.19 -6.45 25.60
C THR A 184 1.39 -5.35 26.64
N ASN A 185 1.65 -5.70 27.91
CA ASN A 185 1.97 -4.72 28.94
C ASN A 185 3.24 -3.91 28.59
N MET A 186 4.26 -4.58 28.03
CA MET A 186 5.47 -3.89 27.55
C MET A 186 5.19 -2.90 26.40
N CYS A 187 4.15 -3.10 25.59
CA CYS A 187 3.75 -2.09 24.59
C CYS A 187 3.39 -0.75 25.26
N TYR A 188 2.70 -0.79 26.41
CA TYR A 188 2.34 0.40 27.18
C TYR A 188 3.55 1.05 27.85
N GLU A 189 4.44 0.24 28.44
CA GLU A 189 5.69 0.74 29.04
C GLU A 189 6.59 1.42 28.00
N VAL A 190 6.72 0.81 26.80
CA VAL A 190 7.45 1.40 25.67
C VAL A 190 6.77 2.69 25.20
N ALA A 191 5.44 2.73 25.10
CA ALA A 191 4.71 3.95 24.71
C ALA A 191 4.99 5.11 25.66
N LYS A 192 4.92 4.85 26.97
CA LYS A 192 5.21 5.85 28.01
C LYS A 192 6.67 6.28 27.98
N ALA A 193 7.61 5.34 27.86
CA ALA A 193 9.04 5.65 27.76
C ALA A 193 9.35 6.55 26.56
N LEU A 194 8.78 6.27 25.40
CA LEU A 194 8.95 7.11 24.21
C LEU A 194 8.36 8.50 24.41
N TYR A 195 7.20 8.61 25.07
CA TYR A 195 6.60 9.90 25.37
C TYR A 195 7.52 10.77 26.25
N ASP A 196 8.03 10.20 27.35
CA ASP A 196 8.95 10.89 28.25
C ASP A 196 10.22 11.31 27.52
N PHE A 197 10.80 10.39 26.72
CA PHE A 197 12.00 10.65 25.93
C PHE A 197 11.80 11.75 24.90
N ARG A 198 10.68 11.70 24.16
CA ARG A 198 10.35 12.67 23.11
C ARG A 198 10.22 14.10 23.66
N GLY A 199 9.87 14.25 24.94
CA GLY A 199 9.93 15.53 25.65
C GLY A 199 11.26 16.28 25.43
N ASN A 200 12.36 15.56 25.28
CA ASN A 200 13.71 16.09 25.07
C ASN A 200 14.19 16.05 23.60
N THR A 201 13.34 15.62 22.67
CA THR A 201 13.65 15.54 21.22
C THR A 201 12.98 16.67 20.44
N ASN A 202 13.11 16.67 19.12
CA ASN A 202 12.36 17.57 18.24
C ASN A 202 10.90 17.16 18.02
N PHE A 203 10.45 16.02 18.53
CA PHE A 203 9.07 15.56 18.37
C PHE A 203 8.27 15.70 19.66
N LYS A 204 6.96 15.90 19.51
CA LYS A 204 5.98 15.89 20.61
C LYS A 204 4.70 15.21 20.18
N MET A 205 3.82 14.90 21.12
CA MET A 205 2.48 14.41 20.81
C MET A 205 1.71 15.41 19.95
N ALA A 206 1.03 14.90 18.92
CA ALA A 206 0.14 15.70 18.10
C ALA A 206 -1.07 16.14 18.93
N LYS A 207 -1.41 17.43 18.88
CA LYS A 207 -2.52 18.00 19.68
C LYS A 207 -3.90 17.76 19.07
N ASN A 208 -3.99 17.61 17.75
CA ASN A 208 -5.26 17.59 17.01
C ASN A 208 -5.50 16.23 16.37
N VAL A 209 -5.55 15.17 17.17
CA VAL A 209 -5.93 13.85 16.67
C VAL A 209 -7.45 13.74 16.70
N GLU A 210 -8.06 13.45 15.55
CA GLU A 210 -9.51 13.21 15.48
C GLU A 210 -9.92 12.08 16.45
N PRO A 211 -10.88 12.35 17.36
CA PRO A 211 -11.38 11.35 18.28
C PRO A 211 -11.99 10.14 17.55
N CYS A 212 -11.87 8.96 18.14
CA CYS A 212 -12.53 7.75 17.66
C CYS A 212 -12.77 6.78 18.82
N ASN A 213 -13.42 5.65 18.56
CA ASN A 213 -13.71 4.63 19.58
C ASN A 213 -12.48 4.03 20.28
N ALA A 214 -11.29 4.25 19.73
CA ALA A 214 -10.03 3.82 20.33
C ALA A 214 -9.26 4.98 20.99
N SER A 215 -9.82 6.19 21.06
CA SER A 215 -9.22 7.30 21.80
C SER A 215 -9.13 6.96 23.28
N THR A 216 -8.07 7.42 23.94
CA THR A 216 -7.78 7.13 25.34
C THR A 216 -7.37 8.40 26.09
N ASP A 217 -7.62 8.45 27.39
CA ASP A 217 -7.21 9.56 28.26
C ASP A 217 -5.70 9.53 28.58
N LYS A 218 -5.01 8.45 28.22
CA LYS A 218 -3.55 8.32 28.36
C LYS A 218 -2.86 9.32 27.41
N CYS A 219 -2.27 10.39 27.95
CA CYS A 219 -1.66 11.48 27.18
C CYS A 219 -0.51 11.07 26.22
N TYR A 220 0.01 9.84 26.37
CA TYR A 220 1.08 9.26 25.57
C TYR A 220 0.60 8.31 24.46
N ILE A 221 -0.71 8.10 24.30
CA ILE A 221 -1.31 7.24 23.27
C ILE A 221 -2.41 8.02 22.55
N SER A 222 -2.41 7.99 21.22
CA SER A 222 -3.46 8.63 20.43
C SER A 222 -4.65 7.71 20.17
N LYS A 223 -4.39 6.43 19.89
CA LYS A 223 -5.42 5.40 19.71
C LYS A 223 -4.95 4.07 20.29
N ASP A 224 -5.72 3.49 21.18
CA ASP A 224 -5.48 2.21 21.83
C ASP A 224 -6.33 1.11 21.19
N TYR A 225 -5.82 0.47 20.14
CA TYR A 225 -6.48 -0.69 19.53
C TYR A 225 -6.16 -2.01 20.25
N ILE A 226 -5.39 -1.99 21.34
CA ILE A 226 -5.19 -3.18 22.16
C ILE A 226 -6.41 -3.35 23.07
N GLU A 227 -6.79 -2.28 23.77
CA GLU A 227 -7.97 -2.19 24.63
C GLU A 227 -9.26 -2.14 23.80
N HIS A 228 -9.28 -1.31 22.74
CA HIS A 228 -10.44 -1.12 21.87
C HIS A 228 -10.17 -1.68 20.47
N LYS A 229 -10.12 -3.01 20.36
CA LYS A 229 -9.85 -3.71 19.09
C LYS A 229 -10.79 -3.25 17.99
N LYS A 230 -10.29 -3.18 16.76
CA LYS A 230 -11.19 -2.98 15.59
C LYS A 230 -12.06 -4.21 15.38
N ASP A 231 -13.20 -4.03 14.71
CA ASP A 231 -14.15 -5.10 14.39
C ASP A 231 -13.51 -6.31 13.69
N ASN A 232 -12.46 -6.07 12.89
CA ASN A 232 -11.75 -7.13 12.20
C ASN A 232 -10.75 -7.91 13.09
N GLY A 233 -10.53 -7.47 14.33
CA GLY A 233 -9.57 -8.05 15.29
C GLY A 233 -8.20 -7.38 15.32
N TYR A 234 -8.01 -6.24 14.63
CA TYR A 234 -6.73 -5.51 14.61
C TYR A 234 -6.37 -4.93 15.99
N GLN A 235 -5.11 -5.11 16.41
CA GLN A 235 -4.54 -4.61 17.66
C GLN A 235 -3.19 -3.91 17.44
N SER A 236 -3.01 -2.75 18.07
CA SER A 236 -1.75 -1.97 18.16
C SER A 236 -2.01 -0.68 18.94
N LEU A 237 -1.01 -0.14 19.64
CA LEU A 237 -1.05 1.25 20.13
C LEU A 237 -0.59 2.18 19.01
N HIS A 238 -1.34 3.25 18.74
CA HIS A 238 -0.98 4.28 17.76
C HIS A 238 -0.70 5.59 18.48
N ILE A 239 0.46 6.18 18.18
CA ILE A 239 0.94 7.43 18.76
C ILE A 239 1.20 8.41 17.61
N SER A 240 0.39 9.46 17.52
CA SER A 240 0.59 10.54 16.56
C SER A 240 1.57 11.56 17.13
N ILE A 241 2.62 11.88 16.39
CA ILE A 241 3.62 12.87 16.76
C ILE A 241 3.74 13.96 15.70
N THR A 242 4.19 15.14 16.13
CA THR A 242 4.47 16.29 15.29
C THR A 242 5.79 16.91 15.70
N HIS A 243 6.56 17.41 14.73
CA HIS A 243 7.81 18.12 14.99
C HIS A 243 7.53 19.47 15.68
N LYS A 244 8.34 19.83 16.67
CA LYS A 244 8.12 20.98 17.56
C LYS A 244 8.16 22.31 16.80
N ASN A 245 9.07 22.41 15.83
CA ASN A 245 9.32 23.63 15.05
C ASN A 245 8.75 23.56 13.63
N ASN A 246 8.09 22.45 13.28
CA ASN A 246 7.54 22.23 11.95
C ASN A 246 6.21 21.46 12.07
N PRO A 247 5.08 22.17 12.20
CA PRO A 247 3.79 21.52 12.41
C PRO A 247 3.33 20.67 11.22
N ASP A 248 3.93 20.85 10.03
CA ASP A 248 3.65 20.02 8.87
C ASP A 248 4.28 18.63 8.98
N PHE A 249 5.42 18.51 9.68
CA PHE A 249 6.12 17.25 9.85
C PHE A 249 5.48 16.41 10.96
N CYS A 250 4.56 15.55 10.54
CA CYS A 250 3.86 14.58 11.37
C CYS A 250 4.33 13.15 11.07
N SER A 251 4.25 12.28 12.06
CA SER A 251 4.49 10.84 11.91
C SER A 251 3.57 10.07 12.85
N GLU A 252 3.32 8.80 12.52
CA GLU A 252 2.61 7.87 13.39
C GLU A 252 3.56 6.76 13.85
N THR A 253 3.64 6.50 15.15
CA THR A 253 4.31 5.32 15.71
C THR A 253 3.27 4.28 16.09
N GLN A 254 3.45 3.05 15.61
CA GLN A 254 2.61 1.90 15.92
C GLN A 254 3.41 0.91 16.78
N ILE A 255 2.99 0.67 18.02
CA ILE A 255 3.63 -0.29 18.93
C ILE A 255 2.75 -1.53 19.01
N ARG A 256 3.34 -2.71 18.88
CA ARG A 256 2.63 -3.99 18.95
C ARG A 256 3.57 -5.15 19.27
N THR A 257 3.00 -6.29 19.65
CA THR A 257 3.74 -7.54 19.80
C THR A 257 4.01 -8.21 18.45
N PHE A 258 4.92 -9.17 18.43
CA PHE A 258 5.19 -9.99 17.25
C PHE A 258 3.95 -10.80 16.82
N GLU A 259 3.15 -11.28 17.78
CA GLU A 259 1.88 -11.96 17.49
C GLU A 259 0.90 -11.01 16.78
N MET A 260 0.68 -9.81 17.30
CA MET A 260 -0.17 -8.79 16.68
C MET A 260 0.32 -8.41 15.26
N GLU A 261 1.64 -8.30 15.05
CA GLU A 261 2.22 -8.06 13.72
C GLU A 261 1.91 -9.23 12.77
N ASN A 262 2.08 -10.47 13.21
CA ASN A 262 1.78 -11.66 12.41
C ASN A 262 0.30 -11.74 12.04
N ILE A 263 -0.60 -11.51 13.00
CA ILE A 263 -2.04 -11.44 12.77
C ILE A 263 -2.35 -10.36 11.73
N SER A 264 -1.74 -9.17 11.83
CA SER A 264 -1.96 -8.06 10.89
C SER A 264 -1.51 -8.33 9.44
N LYS A 265 -0.67 -9.34 9.25
CA LYS A 265 -0.14 -9.77 7.95
C LYS A 265 -0.83 -11.01 7.39
N LYS A 266 -1.15 -11.98 8.23
CA LYS A 266 -1.56 -13.33 7.82
C LYS A 266 -3.03 -13.67 8.10
N SER A 267 -3.68 -13.01 9.05
CA SER A 267 -5.06 -13.36 9.42
C SER A 267 -6.03 -13.11 8.27
N ASN A 268 -6.90 -14.09 7.98
CA ASN A 268 -7.92 -13.95 6.94
C ASN A 268 -8.93 -12.81 7.20
N LYS A 269 -8.99 -12.27 8.41
CA LYS A 269 -9.87 -11.14 8.78
C LYS A 269 -9.10 -9.82 8.89
N VAL A 270 -7.91 -9.84 9.48
CA VAL A 270 -7.13 -8.63 9.80
C VAL A 270 -6.17 -8.24 8.67
N ALA A 271 -5.69 -9.20 7.88
CA ALA A 271 -4.62 -8.96 6.92
C ALA A 271 -4.98 -7.86 5.94
N HIS A 272 -4.04 -6.93 5.75
CA HIS A 272 -4.21 -5.83 4.82
C HIS A 272 -4.58 -6.27 3.40
N THR A 273 -4.12 -7.44 2.95
CA THR A 273 -4.42 -7.97 1.61
C THR A 273 -5.88 -8.34 1.40
N LYS A 274 -6.65 -8.56 2.50
CA LYS A 274 -8.04 -9.02 2.42
C LYS A 274 -9.05 -7.90 2.16
N TYR A 275 -8.84 -6.72 2.75
CA TYR A 275 -9.71 -5.56 2.55
C TYR A 275 -9.09 -4.45 1.69
N LYS A 276 -7.79 -4.55 1.36
CA LYS A 276 -7.13 -3.69 0.35
C LYS A 276 -6.45 -4.58 -0.68
N SER A 277 -7.15 -4.78 -1.80
CA SER A 277 -6.59 -5.48 -2.96
C SER A 277 -5.27 -4.84 -3.39
N ARG A 278 -4.29 -5.69 -3.73
CA ARG A 278 -2.98 -5.29 -4.26
C ARG A 278 -2.86 -5.80 -5.69
N PRO A 279 -3.64 -5.27 -6.64
CA PRO A 279 -3.63 -5.78 -8.00
C PRO A 279 -2.23 -5.60 -8.60
N VAL A 280 -1.73 -6.69 -9.18
CA VAL A 280 -0.46 -6.74 -9.89
C VAL A 280 -0.71 -6.26 -11.32
N ASN A 281 -0.17 -5.12 -11.71
CA ASN A 281 -0.35 -4.52 -13.03
C ASN A 281 0.80 -3.58 -13.38
N ASP A 282 0.68 -2.78 -14.43
CA ASP A 282 1.71 -1.83 -14.88
C ASP A 282 2.11 -0.79 -13.80
N LEU A 283 1.25 -0.57 -12.80
CA LEU A 283 1.52 0.34 -11.68
C LEU A 283 2.06 -0.38 -10.44
N ALA A 284 2.25 -1.71 -10.46
CA ALA A 284 2.64 -2.50 -9.30
C ALA A 284 3.89 -1.94 -8.59
N ALA A 285 4.94 -1.62 -9.35
CA ALA A 285 6.17 -1.04 -8.84
C ALA A 285 5.95 0.29 -8.09
N LYS A 286 5.00 1.12 -8.55
CA LYS A 286 4.69 2.44 -7.96
C LYS A 286 3.93 2.33 -6.64
N LYS A 287 3.34 1.17 -6.34
CA LYS A 287 2.61 0.91 -5.10
C LYS A 287 3.53 0.53 -3.95
N VAL A 288 4.76 0.11 -4.25
CA VAL A 288 5.73 -0.39 -3.26
C VAL A 288 6.22 0.78 -2.39
N PRO A 289 5.96 0.76 -1.06
CA PRO A 289 6.45 1.79 -0.14
C PRO A 289 7.97 1.67 0.09
N LEU A 290 8.58 2.69 0.68
CA LEU A 290 9.96 2.60 1.20
C LEU A 290 9.93 1.94 2.58
N TYR A 291 10.98 1.20 2.91
CA TYR A 291 11.15 0.55 4.19
C TYR A 291 12.59 0.73 4.67
N PHE A 292 12.73 1.10 5.93
CA PHE A 292 14.00 1.13 6.65
C PHE A 292 13.86 0.30 7.91
N GLU A 293 14.92 -0.43 8.27
CA GLU A 293 15.00 -1.19 9.51
C GLU A 293 16.12 -0.61 10.37
N ILE A 294 15.80 -0.29 11.62
CA ILE A 294 16.81 0.01 12.64
C ILE A 294 17.16 -1.32 13.30
N THR A 295 18.40 -1.76 13.10
CA THR A 295 18.84 -3.08 13.53
C THR A 295 19.37 -3.06 14.96
N SER A 296 19.51 -4.22 15.58
CA SER A 296 20.21 -4.37 16.86
C SER A 296 21.74 -4.35 16.71
N PHE A 297 22.26 -4.46 15.48
CA PHE A 297 23.69 -4.37 15.20
C PHE A 297 24.14 -2.92 15.31
N LYS A 298 25.32 -2.71 15.90
CA LYS A 298 25.90 -1.38 16.10
C LYS A 298 27.00 -1.13 15.08
N ASP A 299 27.10 0.11 14.62
CA ASP A 299 28.26 0.58 13.86
C ASP A 299 29.46 0.84 14.79
N GLU A 300 30.54 1.37 14.22
CA GLU A 300 31.78 1.69 14.94
C GLU A 300 31.61 2.76 16.04
N PHE A 301 30.53 3.54 16.00
CA PHE A 301 30.20 4.58 16.99
C PHE A 301 29.24 4.07 18.08
N GLY A 302 28.81 2.80 17.99
CA GLY A 302 27.83 2.22 18.90
C GLY A 302 26.38 2.52 18.54
N ASP A 303 26.13 3.06 17.34
CA ASP A 303 24.81 3.42 16.86
C ASP A 303 24.14 2.25 16.13
N PRO A 304 22.85 1.98 16.37
CA PRO A 304 22.08 1.05 15.57
C PRO A 304 22.22 1.28 14.05
N ILE A 305 22.67 0.24 13.33
CA ILE A 305 22.79 0.28 11.88
C ILE A 305 21.39 0.40 11.27
N THR A 306 21.24 1.36 10.34
CA THR A 306 20.01 1.55 9.56
C THR A 306 20.15 0.86 8.20
N ILE A 307 19.24 -0.06 7.90
CA ILE A 307 19.17 -0.73 6.60
C ILE A 307 18.04 -0.10 5.78
N ASN A 308 18.37 0.50 4.64
CA ASN A 308 17.39 0.85 3.61
C ASN A 308 17.15 -0.38 2.73
N LEU A 309 15.93 -0.94 2.75
CA LEU A 309 15.64 -2.13 1.97
C LEU A 309 15.66 -1.80 0.47
N ASP A 310 16.42 -2.57 -0.29
CA ASP A 310 16.46 -2.46 -1.74
C ASP A 310 15.07 -2.69 -2.37
N PHE A 311 14.90 -2.23 -3.61
CA PHE A 311 13.59 -2.30 -4.26
C PHE A 311 13.08 -3.74 -4.45
N GLU A 312 13.95 -4.72 -4.73
CA GLU A 312 13.52 -6.11 -4.94
C GLU A 312 12.99 -6.72 -3.64
N SER A 313 13.70 -6.50 -2.54
CA SER A 313 13.31 -6.90 -1.18
C SER A 313 11.99 -6.25 -0.77
N ARG A 314 11.81 -4.95 -1.05
CA ARG A 314 10.56 -4.24 -0.77
C ARG A 314 9.40 -4.74 -1.63
N PHE A 315 9.64 -5.00 -2.91
CA PHE A 315 8.63 -5.55 -3.82
C PHE A 315 8.19 -6.94 -3.37
N TYR A 316 9.16 -7.80 -3.05
CA TYR A 316 8.90 -9.13 -2.50
C TYR A 316 8.08 -9.04 -1.22
N HIS A 317 8.50 -8.22 -0.26
CA HIS A 317 7.77 -8.05 1.00
C HIS A 317 6.33 -7.55 0.77
N PHE A 318 6.13 -6.58 -0.12
CA PHE A 318 4.82 -6.00 -0.38
C PHE A 318 3.85 -6.94 -1.11
N TYR A 319 4.32 -7.78 -2.04
CA TYR A 319 3.45 -8.70 -2.79
C TYR A 319 3.33 -10.09 -2.19
N ASN A 320 4.11 -10.41 -1.15
CA ASN A 320 4.13 -11.72 -0.53
C ASN A 320 3.92 -11.66 0.99
N SER A 321 3.41 -10.55 1.53
CA SER A 321 3.31 -10.32 2.99
C SER A 321 2.39 -11.27 3.74
N ASP A 322 1.43 -11.87 3.05
CA ASP A 322 0.45 -12.83 3.58
C ASP A 322 0.90 -14.28 3.40
N ARG A 323 2.06 -14.52 2.79
CA ARG A 323 2.61 -15.85 2.64
C ARG A 323 3.11 -16.38 3.97
N ASP A 324 2.78 -17.64 4.22
CA ASP A 324 3.40 -18.38 5.30
C ASP A 324 4.69 -19.04 4.79
N SER A 325 5.83 -18.63 5.33
CA SER A 325 7.14 -19.21 4.99
C SER A 325 7.28 -20.65 5.47
N SER A 326 6.44 -21.10 6.40
CA SER A 326 6.41 -22.45 6.97
C SER A 326 5.51 -23.44 6.23
N ALA A 327 4.63 -22.98 5.33
CA ALA A 327 3.77 -23.86 4.55
C ALA A 327 4.17 -23.78 3.06
N PRO A 328 4.25 -24.90 2.33
CA PRO A 328 4.46 -24.87 0.89
C PRO A 328 3.26 -24.15 0.24
N SER A 329 3.42 -22.86 -0.04
CA SER A 329 2.44 -22.11 -0.81
C SER A 329 2.36 -22.73 -2.19
N GLN A 330 1.17 -23.15 -2.60
CA GLN A 330 0.95 -23.71 -3.92
C GLN A 330 1.24 -22.71 -5.04
N THR A 331 1.35 -21.41 -4.76
CA THR A 331 1.61 -20.37 -5.75
C THR A 331 3.04 -19.86 -5.57
N PRO A 332 3.89 -19.81 -6.60
CA PRO A 332 5.27 -19.32 -6.47
C PRO A 332 5.33 -17.83 -6.12
N PRO A 333 6.36 -17.37 -5.40
CA PRO A 333 6.46 -15.97 -4.96
C PRO A 333 6.54 -15.00 -6.13
N ILE A 334 5.94 -13.83 -5.94
CA ILE A 334 6.00 -12.74 -6.90
C ILE A 334 7.28 -11.96 -6.62
N THR A 335 8.35 -12.29 -7.33
CA THR A 335 9.59 -11.50 -7.34
C THR A 335 9.49 -10.41 -8.40
N TYR A 336 10.23 -9.31 -8.24
CA TYR A 336 10.24 -8.26 -9.25
C TYR A 336 10.77 -8.76 -10.61
N LYS A 337 11.82 -9.61 -10.58
CA LYS A 337 12.36 -10.26 -11.78
C LYS A 337 11.31 -11.09 -12.52
N LYS A 338 10.53 -11.92 -11.81
CA LYS A 338 9.45 -12.71 -12.41
C LYS A 338 8.34 -11.82 -12.96
N PHE A 339 7.92 -10.82 -12.18
CA PHE A 339 6.95 -9.81 -12.60
C PHE A 339 7.37 -9.10 -13.90
N ARG A 340 8.61 -8.64 -14.03
CA ARG A 340 9.06 -8.00 -15.28
C ARG A 340 9.16 -8.98 -16.43
N LYS A 341 9.72 -10.18 -16.21
CA LYS A 341 9.84 -11.20 -17.25
C LYS A 341 8.49 -11.54 -17.86
N GLU A 342 7.51 -11.91 -17.04
CA GLU A 342 6.19 -12.30 -17.52
C GLU A 342 5.38 -11.12 -18.08
N GLN A 343 5.57 -9.90 -17.54
CA GLN A 343 5.00 -8.69 -18.15
C GLN A 343 5.51 -8.53 -19.58
N TYR A 344 6.83 -8.58 -19.81
CA TYR A 344 7.39 -8.42 -21.15
C TYR A 344 6.93 -9.51 -22.11
N GLU A 345 6.85 -10.75 -21.63
CA GLU A 345 6.36 -11.87 -22.44
C GLU A 345 4.91 -11.66 -22.87
N LEU A 346 4.02 -11.26 -21.94
CA LEU A 346 2.63 -10.95 -22.25
C LEU A 346 2.49 -9.73 -23.16
N GLU A 347 3.27 -8.67 -22.94
CA GLU A 347 3.27 -7.49 -23.81
C GLU A 347 3.70 -7.83 -25.25
N ASN A 348 4.67 -8.74 -25.41
CA ASN A 348 5.11 -9.23 -26.70
C ASN A 348 4.05 -10.11 -27.38
N LEU A 349 3.48 -11.08 -26.65
CA LEU A 349 2.44 -11.97 -27.19
C LEU A 349 1.20 -11.20 -27.63
N LEU A 350 0.76 -10.23 -26.81
CA LEU A 350 -0.40 -9.39 -27.09
C LEU A 350 -0.11 -8.25 -28.07
N ASN A 351 1.17 -8.01 -28.39
CA ASN A 351 1.62 -6.86 -29.19
C ASN A 351 1.07 -5.52 -28.67
N ILE A 352 1.03 -5.34 -27.35
CA ILE A 352 0.53 -4.14 -26.68
C ILE A 352 1.19 -3.99 -25.32
N ARG A 353 1.48 -2.77 -24.89
CA ARG A 353 2.02 -2.54 -23.54
C ARG A 353 0.89 -2.55 -22.52
N PHE A 354 1.17 -3.02 -21.32
CA PHE A 354 0.17 -3.05 -20.24
C PHE A 354 -0.38 -1.67 -19.89
N LYS A 355 0.44 -0.63 -20.00
CA LYS A 355 -0.05 0.76 -19.81
C LYS A 355 -1.08 1.17 -20.86
N ASP A 356 -0.98 0.64 -22.08
CA ASP A 356 -1.89 0.95 -23.19
C ASP A 356 -3.20 0.16 -23.01
N ILE A 357 -3.16 -1.06 -22.45
CA ILE A 357 -4.36 -1.78 -21.98
C ILE A 357 -5.11 -0.94 -20.94
N ARG A 358 -4.40 -0.44 -19.92
CA ARG A 358 -5.01 0.43 -18.90
C ARG A 358 -5.60 1.71 -19.48
N GLN A 359 -4.94 2.33 -20.45
CA GLN A 359 -5.48 3.52 -21.14
C GLN A 359 -6.73 3.17 -21.96
N GLY A 360 -6.74 2.03 -22.64
CA GLY A 360 -7.90 1.52 -23.37
C GLY A 360 -9.10 1.32 -22.45
N LEU A 361 -8.89 0.69 -21.28
CA LEU A 361 -9.92 0.54 -20.26
C LEU A 361 -10.48 1.88 -19.78
N LYS A 362 -9.61 2.85 -19.47
CA LYS A 362 -10.04 4.20 -19.06
C LYS A 362 -10.88 4.90 -20.13
N HIS A 363 -10.55 4.71 -21.41
CA HIS A 363 -11.30 5.28 -22.53
C HIS A 363 -12.67 4.61 -22.73
N LEU A 364 -12.76 3.31 -22.51
CA LEU A 364 -14.04 2.59 -22.51
C LEU A 364 -14.92 3.03 -21.32
N GLU A 365 -14.31 3.23 -20.14
CA GLU A 365 -14.99 3.76 -18.96
C GLU A 365 -15.59 5.14 -19.22
N SER A 366 -14.82 6.08 -19.79
CA SER A 366 -15.32 7.44 -20.07
C SER A 366 -16.47 7.44 -21.07
N LYS A 367 -16.36 6.66 -22.16
CA LYS A 367 -17.45 6.53 -23.15
C LYS A 367 -18.74 6.00 -22.54
N ASN A 368 -18.64 5.01 -21.64
CA ASN A 368 -19.81 4.46 -20.97
C ASN A 368 -20.44 5.48 -20.00
N LYS A 369 -19.65 6.35 -19.37
CA LYS A 369 -20.18 7.46 -18.56
C LYS A 369 -20.93 8.46 -19.43
N ASP A 370 -20.33 8.89 -20.56
CA ASP A 370 -20.95 9.84 -21.49
C ASP A 370 -22.30 9.34 -22.04
N LEU A 371 -22.39 8.04 -22.36
CA LEU A 371 -23.65 7.41 -22.80
C LEU A 371 -24.72 7.43 -21.71
N LYS A 372 -24.36 7.08 -20.47
CA LYS A 372 -25.29 7.12 -19.32
C LYS A 372 -25.76 8.54 -18.97
N TYR A 373 -24.92 9.56 -19.21
CA TYR A 373 -25.33 10.95 -19.02
C TYR A 373 -26.35 11.38 -20.08
N LYS A 374 -26.14 11.00 -21.35
CA LYS A 374 -27.09 11.30 -22.43
C LYS A 374 -28.44 10.60 -22.24
N GLU A 375 -28.45 9.33 -21.84
CA GLU A 375 -29.69 8.60 -21.54
C GLU A 375 -30.48 9.27 -20.41
N LYS A 376 -29.80 9.85 -19.40
CA LYS A 376 -30.45 10.59 -18.31
C LYS A 376 -30.96 11.96 -18.71
N GLU A 377 -30.28 12.66 -19.61
CA GLU A 377 -30.76 13.94 -20.17
C GLU A 377 -32.00 13.71 -21.05
N GLU A 378 -32.00 12.66 -21.86
CA GLU A 378 -33.16 12.26 -22.69
C GLU A 378 -34.36 11.80 -21.82
N GLU A 379 -34.14 11.12 -20.69
CA GLU A 379 -35.21 10.79 -19.72
C GLU A 379 -35.78 12.02 -18.99
N GLN A 380 -35.00 13.09 -18.82
CA GLN A 380 -35.44 14.34 -18.18
C GLN A 380 -36.14 15.30 -19.15
N GLU A 381 -35.87 15.22 -20.46
CA GLU A 381 -36.59 15.98 -21.50
C GLU A 381 -37.95 15.38 -21.89
N VAL A 382 -38.25 14.15 -21.45
CA VAL A 382 -39.50 13.41 -21.75
C VAL A 382 -40.53 13.46 -20.59
N LEU A 383 -40.18 14.10 -19.46
CA LEU A 383 -41.05 14.41 -18.32
C LEU A 383 -41.39 15.90 -18.29
#